data_AF-A0A7S3SRB4-F1
#
_entry.id   AF-A0A7S3SRB4-F1
#
_cell.length_a   1.000
_cell.length_b   1.000
_cell.length_c   1.000
_cell.angle_alpha   90.00
_cell.angle_beta   90.00
_cell.angle_gamma   90.00
#
_symmetry.space_group_name_H-M   'P 1'
#
loop_
_entity.id
_entity.type
_entity.pdbx_description
1 polymer ?
#
loop_
_entity_poly.entity_id
_entity_poly.type
_entity_poly.pdbx_seq_one_letter_code
_entity_poly.pdbx_strand_id
1 'polypeptide(L)'
;MDLPVDRGKGLAALHVHESLPAVAAPGGHYLPFQLGPGNLCYLSGYISRYPDGKTICGTHVDNTIRALLPDDFEGVLDADAGSEAARTCALGHLAILKDCCGGLSNVKRFIKVTCFVNVLPTPVMCAIVAESANRNVASAPWFSESPKVANGYTDLITQVLGGAGAHARSAVCASGLPFGAAVEVEAIVELMDASLVAARDQ
;
A
#
# COMPACT_ATOMS: atom_id res chain seq x y z
N MET A 1 -0.85 27.96 -9.06
CA MET A 1 -1.84 27.61 -10.09
C MET A 1 -2.70 26.52 -9.49
N ASP A 2 -3.90 26.87 -9.02
CA ASP A 2 -4.89 25.87 -8.61
C ASP A 2 -5.46 25.26 -9.89
N LEU A 3 -4.96 24.08 -10.26
CA LEU A 3 -5.62 23.28 -11.29
C LEU A 3 -7.01 22.92 -10.77
N PRO A 4 -8.06 23.00 -11.61
CA PRO A 4 -9.39 22.57 -11.20
C PRO A 4 -9.31 21.11 -10.78
N VAL A 5 -9.62 20.84 -9.51
CA VAL A 5 -9.71 19.48 -8.97
C VAL A 5 -10.91 18.84 -9.63
N ASP A 6 -10.67 17.98 -10.61
CA ASP A 6 -11.68 17.04 -11.11
C ASP A 6 -12.04 16.12 -9.95
N ARG A 7 -13.16 16.44 -9.31
CA ARG A 7 -13.72 15.67 -8.20
C ARG A 7 -14.23 14.39 -8.85
N GLY A 8 -13.35 13.39 -8.91
CA GLY A 8 -13.65 12.07 -9.45
C GLY A 8 -14.97 11.51 -8.89
N LYS A 9 -15.44 10.40 -9.46
CA LYS A 9 -16.75 9.78 -9.15
C LYS A 9 -17.00 9.48 -7.65
N GLY A 10 -16.03 9.71 -6.76
CA GLY A 10 -16.15 9.59 -5.32
C GLY A 10 -16.32 8.13 -4.91
N LEU A 11 -16.97 7.87 -3.79
CA LEU A 11 -17.27 6.49 -3.38
C LEU A 11 -18.21 5.75 -4.34
N ALA A 12 -18.95 6.48 -5.18
CA ALA A 12 -19.76 5.87 -6.24
C ALA A 12 -18.91 5.22 -7.36
N ALA A 13 -17.59 5.45 -7.36
CA ALA A 13 -16.64 4.75 -8.21
C ALA A 13 -16.32 3.32 -7.74
N LEU A 14 -16.59 3.00 -6.47
CA LEU A 14 -16.44 1.66 -5.92
C LEU A 14 -17.54 0.77 -6.49
N HIS A 15 -17.20 -0.45 -6.91
CA HIS A 15 -18.18 -1.39 -7.42
C HIS A 15 -19.11 -1.88 -6.30
N VAL A 16 -20.25 -2.48 -6.67
CA VAL A 16 -21.34 -2.90 -5.77
C VAL A 16 -20.92 -3.85 -4.62
N HIS A 17 -19.71 -4.41 -4.68
CA HIS A 17 -19.12 -5.29 -3.66
C HIS A 17 -17.98 -4.66 -2.85
N GLU A 18 -17.57 -3.43 -3.17
CA GLU A 18 -16.49 -2.72 -2.47
C GLU A 18 -17.06 -1.61 -1.59
N SER A 19 -17.16 -1.87 -0.29
CA SER A 19 -17.35 -0.83 0.73
C SER A 19 -16.03 -0.48 1.37
N LEU A 20 -15.87 0.76 1.83
CA LEU A 20 -14.73 1.09 2.68
C LEU A 20 -14.75 0.23 3.95
N PRO A 21 -13.60 -0.33 4.36
CA PRO A 21 -13.51 -1.12 5.58
C PRO A 21 -13.75 -0.23 6.81
N ALA A 22 -14.01 -0.87 7.95
CA ALA A 22 -13.88 -0.20 9.22
C ALA A 22 -12.43 0.25 9.43
N VAL A 23 -12.23 1.42 10.04
CA VAL A 23 -10.87 1.91 10.37
C VAL A 23 -10.26 0.96 11.39
N ALA A 24 -9.17 0.30 11.00
CA ALA A 24 -8.45 -0.61 11.89
C ALA A 24 -7.75 0.18 13.02
N ALA A 25 -7.75 -0.39 14.23
CA ALA A 25 -6.96 0.12 15.32
C ALA A 25 -5.45 -0.04 15.02
N PRO A 26 -4.59 0.91 15.43
CA PRO A 26 -3.14 0.79 15.30
C PRO A 26 -2.61 -0.49 15.96
N GLY A 27 -1.62 -1.13 15.34
CA GLY A 27 -0.98 -2.36 15.86
C GLY A 27 0.02 -2.11 16.99
N GLY A 28 0.22 -0.85 17.39
CA GLY A 28 1.19 -0.39 18.37
C GLY A 28 0.87 1.04 18.85
N HIS A 29 1.81 1.67 19.56
CA HIS A 29 1.60 3.02 20.13
C HIS A 29 1.89 4.12 19.11
N TYR A 30 0.97 4.31 18.16
CA TYR A 30 1.03 5.37 17.14
C TYR A 30 -0.38 5.75 16.69
N LEU A 31 -0.51 6.90 16.04
CA LEU A 31 -1.78 7.37 15.48
C LEU A 31 -1.96 6.86 14.05
N PRO A 32 -3.18 6.60 13.56
CA PRO A 32 -3.41 6.21 12.16
C PRO A 32 -3.02 7.31 11.15
N PHE A 33 -2.99 8.57 11.62
CA PHE A 33 -2.49 9.71 10.86
C PHE A 33 -2.09 10.84 11.82
N GLN A 34 -1.34 11.83 11.32
CA GLN A 34 -0.98 13.05 12.04
C GLN A 34 -1.05 14.27 11.11
N LEU A 35 -1.56 15.39 11.61
CA LEU A 35 -1.54 16.66 10.89
C LEU A 35 -0.17 17.33 11.02
N GLY A 36 0.31 17.86 9.90
CA GLY A 36 1.49 18.71 9.81
C GLY A 36 1.13 20.12 9.29
N PRO A 37 2.15 20.96 9.05
CA PRO A 37 1.94 22.32 8.56
C PRO A 37 1.31 22.35 7.17
N GLY A 38 0.61 23.44 6.84
CA GLY A 38 0.11 23.68 5.48
C GLY A 38 -0.95 22.69 5.00
N ASN A 39 -1.85 22.27 5.90
CA ASN A 39 -2.91 21.28 5.64
C ASN A 39 -2.42 19.89 5.23
N LEU A 40 -1.17 19.54 5.55
CA LEU A 40 -0.67 18.18 5.30
C LEU A 40 -1.20 17.20 6.34
N CYS A 41 -1.66 16.04 5.85
CA CYS A 41 -2.03 14.87 6.62
C CYS A 41 -1.05 13.75 6.28
N TYR A 42 -0.34 13.26 7.29
CA TYR A 42 0.57 12.12 7.19
C TYR A 42 -0.19 10.88 7.63
N LEU A 43 -0.50 9.99 6.69
CA LEU A 43 -1.10 8.70 6.96
C LEU A 43 0.01 7.72 7.35
N SER A 44 -0.17 7.03 8.48
CA SER A 44 0.75 5.97 8.89
C SER A 44 0.68 4.76 7.96
N GLY A 45 1.65 3.86 8.08
CA GLY A 45 1.64 2.60 7.35
C GLY A 45 0.36 1.81 7.56
N TYR A 46 -0.27 1.41 6.44
CA TYR A 46 -1.43 0.54 6.41
C TYR A 46 -1.07 -0.76 5.73
N ILE A 47 -1.15 -1.87 6.48
CA ILE A 47 -0.88 -3.20 5.96
C ILE A 47 -2.08 -3.79 5.21
N SER A 48 -1.81 -4.61 4.22
CA SER A 48 -2.81 -5.29 3.41
C SER A 48 -3.68 -6.22 4.24
N ARG A 49 -5.01 -6.08 4.13
CA ARG A 49 -6.00 -6.83 4.93
C ARG A 49 -7.20 -7.25 4.09
N TYR A 50 -7.72 -8.44 4.37
CA TYR A 50 -9.00 -8.89 3.87
C TYR A 50 -10.16 -8.07 4.48
N PRO A 51 -11.36 -8.11 3.89
CA PRO A 51 -12.53 -7.42 4.45
C PRO A 51 -12.89 -7.84 5.88
N ASP A 52 -12.54 -9.06 6.29
CA ASP A 52 -12.73 -9.55 7.67
C ASP A 52 -11.67 -9.04 8.66
N GLY A 53 -10.74 -8.19 8.21
CA GLY A 53 -9.68 -7.58 9.00
C GLY A 53 -8.40 -8.41 9.13
N LYS A 54 -8.40 -9.67 8.68
CA LYS A 54 -7.20 -10.53 8.69
C LYS A 54 -6.14 -9.99 7.74
N THR A 55 -4.89 -10.08 8.14
CA THR A 55 -3.75 -9.70 7.30
C THR A 55 -3.69 -10.58 6.06
N ILE A 56 -3.51 -9.96 4.89
CA ILE A 56 -3.11 -10.66 3.68
C ILE A 56 -1.62 -10.91 3.82
N CYS A 57 -1.24 -12.14 4.14
CA CYS A 57 0.15 -12.52 4.32
C CYS A 57 0.73 -13.10 3.03
N GLY A 58 2.04 -12.91 2.85
CA GLY A 58 2.76 -13.49 1.73
C GLY A 58 4.02 -12.72 1.40
N THR A 59 4.81 -13.27 0.49
CA THR A 59 6.09 -12.72 0.06
C THR A 59 6.20 -12.77 -1.47
N HIS A 60 6.98 -11.87 -2.05
CA HIS A 60 7.27 -11.87 -3.48
C HIS A 60 8.70 -12.32 -3.73
N VAL A 61 8.92 -12.97 -4.87
CA VAL A 61 10.25 -13.43 -5.32
C VAL A 61 10.38 -13.19 -6.81
N ASP A 62 11.61 -12.98 -7.27
CA ASP A 62 11.88 -12.98 -8.70
C ASP A 62 11.57 -14.34 -9.34
N ASN A 63 11.21 -14.35 -10.63
CA ASN A 63 10.87 -15.57 -11.37
C ASN A 63 12.02 -16.60 -11.39
N THR A 64 13.28 -16.14 -11.38
CA THR A 64 14.44 -17.04 -11.30
C THR A 64 14.51 -17.75 -9.96
N ILE A 65 14.16 -17.07 -8.86
CA ILE A 65 14.07 -17.68 -7.53
C ILE A 65 12.84 -18.55 -7.41
N ARG A 66 11.70 -18.13 -7.98
CA ARG A 66 10.47 -18.94 -7.96
C ARG A 66 10.70 -20.33 -8.53
N ALA A 67 11.47 -20.45 -9.60
CA ALA A 67 11.80 -21.73 -10.24
C ALA A 67 12.73 -22.62 -9.40
N LEU A 68 13.39 -22.08 -8.38
CA LEU A 68 14.29 -22.81 -7.48
C LEU A 68 13.63 -23.17 -6.15
N LEU A 69 12.41 -22.69 -5.89
CA LEU A 69 11.69 -23.03 -4.67
C LEU A 69 11.11 -24.45 -4.77
N PRO A 70 11.03 -25.18 -3.64
CA PRO A 70 10.29 -26.43 -3.56
C PRO A 70 8.83 -26.26 -4.02
N ASP A 71 8.26 -27.30 -4.63
CA ASP A 71 6.87 -27.28 -5.10
C ASP A 71 5.85 -27.02 -3.97
N ASP A 72 6.20 -27.34 -2.73
CA ASP A 72 5.41 -27.13 -1.52
C ASP A 72 5.76 -25.82 -0.77
N PHE A 73 6.54 -24.92 -1.38
CA PHE A 73 6.85 -23.63 -0.77
C PHE A 73 5.63 -22.69 -0.85
N GLU A 74 4.91 -22.59 0.27
CA GLU A 74 3.71 -21.76 0.40
C GLU A 74 4.02 -20.26 0.62
N GLY A 75 3.01 -19.42 0.40
CA GLY A 75 3.06 -18.00 0.78
C GLY A 75 3.78 -17.10 -0.23
N VAL A 76 4.15 -17.59 -1.41
CA VAL A 76 4.72 -16.75 -2.48
C VAL A 76 3.63 -16.25 -3.42
N LEU A 77 3.49 -14.92 -3.45
CA LEU A 77 2.54 -14.19 -4.26
C LEU A 77 3.16 -13.76 -5.60
N ASP A 78 2.34 -13.74 -6.64
CA ASP A 78 2.70 -13.04 -7.88
C ASP A 78 2.40 -11.53 -7.75
N ALA A 79 2.81 -10.77 -8.77
CA ALA A 79 2.64 -9.32 -8.77
C ALA A 79 1.18 -8.86 -8.83
N ASP A 80 0.27 -9.68 -9.37
CA ASP A 80 -1.15 -9.35 -9.46
C ASP A 80 -1.84 -9.53 -8.11
N ALA A 81 -1.56 -10.63 -7.40
CA ALA A 81 -1.98 -10.82 -6.02
C ALA A 81 -1.41 -9.74 -5.08
N GLY A 82 -0.15 -9.35 -5.29
CA GLY A 82 0.45 -8.21 -4.61
C GLY A 82 -0.27 -6.88 -4.91
N SER A 83 -0.64 -6.66 -6.17
CA SER A 83 -1.41 -5.48 -6.59
C SER A 83 -2.77 -5.42 -5.88
N GLU A 84 -3.49 -6.54 -5.81
CA GLU A 84 -4.74 -6.61 -5.05
C GLU A 84 -4.51 -6.37 -3.54
N ALA A 85 -3.41 -6.86 -2.97
CA ALA A 85 -3.05 -6.55 -1.60
C ALA A 85 -2.81 -5.04 -1.40
N ALA A 86 -2.11 -4.37 -2.32
CA ALA A 86 -1.90 -2.92 -2.29
C ALA A 86 -3.20 -2.13 -2.45
N ARG A 87 -4.15 -2.63 -3.26
CA ARG A 87 -5.51 -2.08 -3.39
C ARG A 87 -6.22 -2.05 -2.03
N THR A 88 -6.08 -3.09 -1.20
CA THR A 88 -6.67 -3.09 0.15
C THR A 88 -6.06 -2.03 1.08
N CYS A 89 -4.78 -1.71 0.93
CA CYS A 89 -4.15 -0.60 1.66
C CYS A 89 -4.78 0.75 1.27
N ALA A 90 -5.08 0.96 -0.02
CA ALA A 90 -5.77 2.16 -0.49
C ALA A 90 -7.19 2.27 0.09
N LEU A 91 -7.94 1.16 0.17
CA LEU A 91 -9.24 1.14 0.85
C LEU A 91 -9.12 1.55 2.32
N GLY A 92 -8.10 1.05 3.02
CA GLY A 92 -7.81 1.41 4.41
C GLY A 92 -7.53 2.91 4.60
N HIS A 93 -6.66 3.48 3.77
CA HIS A 93 -6.38 4.92 3.80
C HIS A 93 -7.60 5.78 3.45
N LEU A 94 -8.40 5.38 2.46
CA LEU A 94 -9.65 6.06 2.14
C LEU A 94 -10.65 5.99 3.30
N ALA A 95 -10.69 4.88 4.04
CA ALA A 95 -11.51 4.76 5.25
C ALA A 95 -11.05 5.75 6.34
N ILE A 96 -9.74 5.84 6.60
CA ILE A 96 -9.17 6.80 7.57
C ILE A 96 -9.49 8.24 7.15
N LEU A 97 -9.25 8.60 5.89
CA LEU A 97 -9.53 9.94 5.37
C LEU A 97 -11.02 10.29 5.46
N LYS A 98 -11.91 9.34 5.13
CA LYS A 98 -13.35 9.56 5.22
C LYS A 98 -13.79 9.78 6.67
N ASP A 99 -13.32 8.95 7.59
CA ASP A 99 -13.72 8.97 8.99
C ASP A 99 -13.19 10.20 9.73
N CYS A 100 -11.91 10.51 9.53
CA CYS A 100 -11.22 11.48 10.37
C CYS A 100 -11.05 12.87 9.75
N CYS A 101 -11.09 13.01 8.42
CA CYS A 101 -10.75 14.26 7.74
C CYS A 101 -11.95 15.04 7.19
N GLY A 102 -13.16 14.82 7.73
CA GLY A 102 -14.37 15.52 7.26
C GLY A 102 -14.88 15.02 5.90
N GLY A 103 -14.50 13.79 5.52
CA GLY A 103 -14.90 13.14 4.27
C GLY A 103 -13.90 13.31 3.13
N LEU A 104 -14.02 12.47 2.10
CA LEU A 104 -13.10 12.46 0.95
C LEU A 104 -13.13 13.75 0.13
N SER A 105 -14.19 14.55 0.21
CA SER A 105 -14.27 15.87 -0.43
C SER A 105 -13.27 16.89 0.13
N ASN A 106 -12.72 16.65 1.32
CA ASN A 106 -11.68 17.48 1.92
C ASN A 106 -10.27 17.11 1.43
N VAL A 107 -10.11 16.05 0.64
CA VAL A 107 -8.82 15.72 0.03
C VAL A 107 -8.55 16.66 -1.13
N LYS A 108 -7.50 17.49 -1.02
CA LYS A 108 -7.06 18.39 -2.09
C LYS A 108 -6.20 17.65 -3.11
N ARG A 109 -5.21 16.88 -2.65
CA ARG A 109 -4.39 16.00 -3.48
C ARG A 109 -3.54 15.03 -2.67
N PHE A 110 -3.22 13.88 -3.23
CA PHE A 110 -2.14 13.05 -2.73
C PHE A 110 -0.79 13.63 -3.16
N ILE A 111 0.12 13.82 -2.22
CA ILE A 111 1.44 14.37 -2.49
C ILE A 111 2.43 13.26 -2.79
N LYS A 112 2.51 12.29 -1.86
CA LYS A 112 3.50 11.21 -1.89
C LYS A 112 2.87 9.93 -1.38
N VAL A 113 3.20 8.82 -2.04
CA VAL A 113 2.90 7.46 -1.59
C VAL A 113 4.20 6.66 -1.54
N THR A 114 4.40 5.91 -0.46
CA THR A 114 5.49 4.93 -0.35
C THR A 114 4.87 3.56 -0.15
N CYS A 115 5.13 2.64 -1.08
CA CYS A 115 4.67 1.27 -1.04
C CYS A 115 5.85 0.34 -0.73
N PHE A 116 5.71 -0.43 0.34
CA PHE A 116 6.65 -1.46 0.77
C PHE A 116 6.08 -2.82 0.39
N VAL A 117 6.83 -3.57 -0.41
CA VAL A 117 6.44 -4.89 -0.90
C VAL A 117 7.25 -5.94 -0.16
N ASN A 118 6.59 -6.86 0.53
CA ASN A 118 7.27 -7.93 1.24
C ASN A 118 7.93 -8.88 0.25
N VAL A 119 9.25 -9.05 0.36
CA VAL A 119 10.03 -9.96 -0.47
C VAL A 119 10.78 -10.95 0.38
N LEU A 120 11.07 -12.11 -0.21
CA LEU A 120 11.71 -13.19 0.55
C LEU A 120 13.09 -12.67 1.03
N PRO A 121 13.47 -12.90 2.31
CA PRO A 121 14.71 -12.37 2.84
C PRO A 121 15.93 -12.81 2.01
N THR A 122 16.83 -11.86 1.75
CA THR A 122 18.05 -12.08 0.96
C THR A 122 18.90 -13.27 1.44
N PRO A 123 19.06 -13.57 2.75
CA PRO A 123 19.80 -14.76 3.19
C PRO A 123 19.17 -16.09 2.73
N VAL A 124 17.84 -16.16 2.66
CA VAL A 124 17.12 -17.34 2.15
C VAL A 124 17.30 -17.44 0.63
N MET A 125 17.18 -16.31 -0.08
CA MET A 125 17.48 -16.26 -1.52
C MET A 125 18.93 -16.65 -1.83
N CYS A 126 19.90 -16.17 -1.05
CA CYS A 126 21.31 -16.49 -1.22
C CYS A 126 21.61 -17.96 -0.93
N ALA A 127 20.96 -18.59 0.05
CA ALA A 127 21.11 -20.02 0.31
C ALA A 127 20.58 -20.86 -0.88
N ILE A 128 19.39 -20.54 -1.39
CA ILE A 128 18.79 -21.19 -2.56
C ILE A 128 19.69 -21.01 -3.81
N VAL A 129 20.24 -19.81 -4.02
CA VAL A 129 21.15 -19.54 -5.15
C VAL A 129 22.51 -20.19 -4.98
N ALA A 130 23.05 -20.26 -3.75
CA ALA A 130 24.35 -20.88 -3.48
C ALA A 130 24.34 -22.40 -3.70
N GLU A 131 23.19 -23.05 -3.49
CA GLU A 131 22.99 -24.48 -3.77
C GLU A 131 22.66 -24.76 -5.25
N SER A 132 22.27 -23.74 -6.02
CA SER A 132 22.01 -23.88 -7.45
C SER A 132 23.33 -23.95 -8.25
N ALA A 133 23.51 -25.02 -9.02
CA ALA A 133 24.70 -25.26 -9.86
C ALA A 133 24.93 -24.20 -10.96
N ASN A 134 23.99 -23.26 -11.13
CA ASN A 134 24.02 -22.26 -12.20
C ASN A 134 24.56 -20.91 -11.69
N ARG A 135 25.89 -20.75 -11.74
CA ARG A 135 26.65 -19.58 -11.26
C ARG A 135 26.47 -18.27 -12.06
N ASN A 136 25.42 -18.16 -12.88
CA ASN A 136 25.13 -17.00 -13.72
C ASN A 136 23.95 -16.16 -13.21
N VAL A 137 23.74 -16.08 -11.88
CA VAL A 137 22.84 -15.08 -11.29
C VAL A 137 23.56 -13.72 -11.29
N ALA A 138 23.60 -13.09 -12.46
CA ALA A 138 24.13 -11.74 -12.63
C ALA A 138 23.14 -10.74 -12.03
N SER A 139 23.60 -9.95 -11.04
CA SER A 139 22.82 -9.08 -10.15
C SER A 139 21.93 -9.85 -9.18
N ALA A 140 21.88 -9.46 -7.90
CA ALA A 140 21.16 -10.25 -6.92
C ALA A 140 19.67 -10.41 -7.33
N PRO A 141 19.03 -11.51 -6.98
CA PRO A 141 17.68 -11.82 -7.43
C PRO A 141 16.66 -10.98 -6.67
N TRP A 142 16.52 -9.70 -7.03
CA TRP A 142 15.53 -8.81 -6.43
C TRP A 142 14.22 -8.91 -7.19
N PHE A 143 13.09 -9.02 -6.48
CA PHE A 143 11.77 -8.90 -7.09
C PHE A 143 11.62 -7.52 -7.75
N SER A 144 11.52 -7.51 -9.08
CA SER A 144 11.54 -6.27 -9.90
C SER A 144 10.15 -5.70 -10.20
N GLU A 145 9.09 -6.45 -9.88
CA GLU A 145 7.70 -6.05 -10.16
C GLU A 145 7.04 -5.27 -9.02
N SER A 146 7.80 -4.75 -8.05
CA SER A 146 7.27 -3.86 -7.01
C SER A 146 6.54 -2.63 -7.56
N PRO A 147 6.90 -2.04 -8.73
CA PRO A 147 6.08 -1.00 -9.35
C PRO A 147 4.71 -1.49 -9.81
N LYS A 148 4.59 -2.73 -10.30
CA LYS A 148 3.32 -3.36 -10.70
C LYS A 148 2.43 -3.60 -9.49
N VAL A 149 3.00 -4.15 -8.40
CA VAL A 149 2.31 -4.30 -7.11
C VAL A 149 1.77 -2.97 -6.60
N ALA A 150 2.57 -1.89 -6.65
CA ALA A 150 2.11 -0.59 -6.18
C ALA A 150 0.97 0.02 -7.03
N ASN A 151 0.71 -0.47 -8.25
CA ASN A 151 -0.35 0.05 -9.10
C ASN A 151 -1.73 -0.19 -8.52
N GLY A 152 -1.99 -1.32 -7.83
CA GLY A 152 -3.31 -1.54 -7.20
C GLY A 152 -3.72 -0.44 -6.22
N TYR A 153 -2.75 0.13 -5.48
CA TYR A 153 -2.99 1.32 -4.66
C TYR A 153 -3.29 2.55 -5.51
N THR A 154 -2.43 2.84 -6.50
CA THR A 154 -2.53 4.04 -7.34
C THR A 154 -3.80 4.05 -8.19
N ASP A 155 -4.15 2.93 -8.80
CA ASP A 155 -5.32 2.78 -9.66
C ASP A 155 -6.60 3.01 -8.86
N LEU A 156 -6.69 2.47 -7.63
CA LEU A 156 -7.87 2.72 -6.79
C LEU A 156 -7.96 4.19 -6.35
N ILE A 157 -6.87 4.77 -5.87
CA ILE A 157 -6.87 6.17 -5.42
C ILE A 157 -7.25 7.12 -6.56
N THR A 158 -6.72 6.90 -7.76
CA THR A 158 -7.05 7.72 -8.94
C THR A 158 -8.45 7.45 -9.47
N GLN A 159 -8.94 6.20 -9.41
CA GLN A 159 -10.32 5.85 -9.74
C GLN A 159 -11.33 6.58 -8.84
N VAL A 160 -11.05 6.66 -7.54
CA VAL A 160 -11.95 7.27 -6.55
C VAL A 160 -11.88 8.80 -6.58
N LEU A 161 -10.67 9.37 -6.65
CA LEU A 161 -10.42 10.79 -6.44
C LEU A 161 -10.12 11.59 -7.72
N GLY A 162 -10.03 10.92 -8.87
CA GLY A 162 -9.67 11.55 -10.13
C GLY A 162 -8.29 12.22 -10.04
N GLY A 163 -8.20 13.47 -10.49
CA GLY A 163 -6.95 14.24 -10.48
C GLY A 163 -6.35 14.45 -9.08
N ALA A 164 -7.18 14.52 -8.03
CA ALA A 164 -6.69 14.61 -6.64
C ALA A 164 -5.99 13.32 -6.18
N GLY A 165 -6.22 12.21 -6.86
CA GLY A 165 -5.56 10.94 -6.59
C GLY A 165 -4.16 10.82 -7.21
N ALA A 166 -3.76 11.71 -8.13
CA ALA A 166 -2.43 11.66 -8.73
C ALA A 166 -1.34 12.06 -7.71
N HIS A 167 -0.22 11.32 -7.67
CA HIS A 167 0.82 11.48 -6.64
C HIS A 167 2.22 11.08 -7.12
N ALA A 168 3.25 11.63 -6.47
CA ALA A 168 4.58 11.05 -6.53
C ALA A 168 4.60 9.71 -5.76
N ARG A 169 5.41 8.74 -6.21
CA ARG A 169 5.43 7.40 -5.62
C ARG A 169 6.84 6.83 -5.46
N SER A 170 7.05 6.01 -4.42
CA SER A 170 8.15 5.05 -4.33
C SER A 170 7.54 3.66 -4.15
N ALA A 171 8.09 2.65 -4.81
CA ALA A 171 7.76 1.25 -4.61
C ALA A 171 9.06 0.51 -4.31
N VAL A 172 9.19 -0.01 -3.10
CA VAL A 172 10.44 -0.59 -2.60
C VAL A 172 10.18 -1.95 -1.97
N CYS A 173 11.17 -2.83 -2.08
CA CYS A 173 11.11 -4.14 -1.47
C CYS A 173 11.56 -4.07 -0.02
N ALA A 174 10.84 -4.75 0.87
CA ALA A 174 11.17 -4.91 2.29
C ALA A 174 11.37 -6.40 2.58
N SER A 175 12.39 -6.73 3.38
CA SER A 175 12.71 -8.13 3.75
C SER A 175 11.75 -8.73 4.79
N GLY A 176 10.64 -8.04 5.08
CA GLY A 176 9.66 -8.39 6.08
C GLY A 176 8.77 -7.18 6.37
N LEU A 177 7.49 -7.43 6.63
CA LEU A 177 6.51 -6.43 7.04
C LEU A 177 5.79 -6.88 8.33
N PRO A 178 5.18 -5.95 9.08
CA PRO A 178 4.44 -6.28 10.30
C PRO A 178 3.41 -7.40 10.06
N PHE A 179 3.37 -8.37 10.98
CA PHE A 179 2.48 -9.53 10.94
C PHE A 179 2.60 -10.39 9.66
N GLY A 180 3.70 -10.27 8.91
CA GLY A 180 3.91 -11.01 7.65
C GLY A 180 3.06 -10.49 6.48
N ALA A 181 2.57 -9.24 6.56
CA ALA A 181 1.77 -8.63 5.50
C ALA A 181 2.48 -8.68 4.13
N ALA A 182 1.70 -8.85 3.07
CA ALA A 182 2.20 -8.85 1.70
C ALA A 182 2.65 -7.46 1.25
N VAL A 183 1.89 -6.43 1.63
CA VAL A 183 2.13 -5.03 1.27
C VAL A 183 1.83 -4.12 2.45
N GLU A 184 2.61 -3.06 2.59
CA GLU A 184 2.34 -1.93 3.48
C GLU A 184 2.48 -0.63 2.70
N VAL A 185 1.57 0.31 2.91
CA VAL A 185 1.62 1.61 2.23
C VAL A 185 1.47 2.74 3.23
N GLU A 186 2.27 3.79 3.08
CA GLU A 186 2.09 5.08 3.76
C GLU A 186 1.85 6.19 2.73
N ALA A 187 1.26 7.31 3.15
CA ALA A 187 0.98 8.42 2.25
C ALA A 187 0.98 9.79 2.94
N ILE A 188 1.28 10.82 2.16
CA ILE A 188 1.14 12.22 2.52
C ILE A 188 0.08 12.84 1.63
N VAL A 189 -0.91 13.46 2.25
CA VAL A 189 -2.09 14.03 1.59
C VAL A 189 -2.22 15.49 1.98
N GLU A 190 -2.47 16.38 1.02
CA GLU A 190 -2.88 17.75 1.31
C GLU A 190 -4.40 17.82 1.41
N LEU A 191 -4.90 18.41 2.49
CA LEU A 191 -6.32 18.65 2.73
C LEU A 191 -6.70 20.06 2.27
N MET A 192 -7.98 20.27 1.94
CA MET A 192 -8.50 21.62 1.66
C MET A 192 -8.46 22.47 2.92
N ASP A 193 -8.91 21.90 4.04
CA ASP A 193 -8.91 22.52 5.35
C ASP A 193 -8.63 21.47 6.44
N ALA A 194 -7.47 21.58 7.09
CA ALA A 194 -7.10 20.68 8.17
C ALA A 194 -7.83 20.97 9.49
N SER A 195 -8.49 22.11 9.64
CA SER A 195 -9.32 22.41 10.82
C SER A 195 -10.60 21.57 10.89
N LEU A 196 -11.01 20.97 9.77
CA LEU A 196 -12.15 20.06 9.68
C LEU A 196 -11.84 18.64 10.17
N VAL A 197 -10.58 18.35 10.49
CA VAL A 197 -10.18 17.05 11.01
C VAL A 197 -10.60 16.95 12.48
N ALA A 198 -11.33 15.88 12.81
CA ALA A 198 -11.73 15.65 14.18
C ALA A 198 -10.50 15.49 15.08
N ALA A 199 -10.39 16.30 16.13
CA ALA A 199 -9.41 16.08 17.18
C ALA A 199 -9.66 14.70 17.79
N ARG A 200 -8.69 13.80 17.71
CA ARG A 200 -8.72 12.56 18.49
C ARG A 200 -7.96 12.83 19.78
N ASP A 201 -8.69 12.85 20.89
CA ASP A 201 -8.10 12.77 22.22
C ASP A 201 -7.32 11.46 22.31
N GLN A 202 -6.09 11.55 22.80
CA GLN A 202 -5.17 10.42 23.00
C GLN A 202 -5.64 9.52 24.15
#